data_AF-A0A0F9MLY1-F1
#
_entry.id   AF-A0A0F9MLY1-F1
#
_cell.length_a   1.000
_cell.length_b   1.000
_cell.length_c   1.000
_cell.angle_alpha   90.00
_cell.angle_beta   90.00
_cell.angle_gamma   90.00
#
_symmetry.space_group_name_H-M   'P 1'
#
loop_
_entity.id
_entity.type
_entity.pdbx_description
1 polymer ?
#
loop_
_entity_poly.entity_id
_entity_poly.type
_entity_poly.pdbx_seq_one_letter_code
_entity_poly.pdbx_strand_id
1 'polypeptide(L)'
;MMAHEYKDNPGELAKSIISDKEESHGMEFPTIRQEGKAKIEDGEITFTWITTLGKPVTETKPLLTPEKIVQVTKARHERFHSMPPGTRESEQARLDRKHVSAHPEKTLRAAWDLMDEDTQMELCMMLDESSHYGISDPKWAKEHQGKASEVMGDDGKAL
;
A
#
# COMPACT_ATOMS: atom_id res chain seq x y z
N MET A 1 71.76 11.63 10.13
CA MET A 1 70.58 10.97 9.52
C MET A 1 69.65 10.61 10.66
N MET A 2 68.91 11.61 11.14
CA MET A 2 67.45 11.79 10.99
C MET A 2 66.65 10.66 11.66
N ALA A 3 66.33 10.89 12.94
CA ALA A 3 65.28 10.20 13.66
C ALA A 3 63.93 10.70 13.12
N HIS A 4 63.07 9.79 12.66
CA HIS A 4 61.69 10.11 12.33
C HIS A 4 60.80 9.79 13.52
N GLU A 5 60.34 10.84 14.20
CA GLU A 5 59.21 10.80 15.12
C GLU A 5 57.95 10.40 14.33
N TYR A 6 57.33 9.26 14.69
CA TYR A 6 55.95 8.98 14.31
C TYR A 6 55.04 9.69 15.32
N LYS A 7 54.36 10.73 14.86
CA LYS A 7 53.27 11.36 15.62
C LYS A 7 52.03 10.48 15.49
N ASP A 8 51.61 9.91 16.60
CA ASP A 8 50.27 9.32 16.76
C ASP A 8 49.22 10.36 16.38
N ASN A 9 48.50 10.12 15.29
CA ASN A 9 47.35 10.90 14.89
C ASN A 9 46.08 10.08 15.17
N PRO A 10 45.45 10.22 16.36
CA PRO A 10 44.25 9.47 16.72
C PRO A 10 43.01 9.82 15.87
N GLY A 11 43.12 10.76 14.93
CA GLY A 11 42.03 11.21 14.05
C GLY A 11 41.80 10.37 12.78
N GLU A 12 42.68 9.44 12.42
CA GLU A 12 42.55 8.66 11.18
C GLU A 12 42.06 7.21 11.36
N LEU A 13 41.94 6.72 12.60
CA LEU A 13 41.32 5.40 12.86
C LEU A 13 39.78 5.44 12.89
N ALA A 14 39.16 6.62 12.93
CA ALA A 14 37.70 6.78 13.00
C ALA A 14 37.00 6.82 11.63
N LYS A 15 37.71 6.55 10.52
CA LYS A 15 37.13 6.54 9.16
C LYS A 15 37.07 5.17 8.49
N SER A 16 37.51 4.09 9.17
CA SER A 16 37.45 2.72 8.61
C SER A 16 36.33 1.85 9.19
N ILE A 17 35.48 2.41 10.06
CA ILE A 17 34.28 1.77 10.58
C ILE A 17 33.13 2.66 10.12
N ILE A 18 32.09 2.08 9.54
CA ILE A 18 31.00 2.73 8.76
C ILE A 18 31.35 2.87 7.26
N SER A 19 31.70 1.75 6.64
CA SER A 19 31.55 1.55 5.19
C SER A 19 31.00 0.15 4.91
N ASP A 20 29.96 -0.22 5.66
CA ASP A 20 29.00 -1.23 5.23
C ASP A 20 27.62 -0.60 5.43
N LYS A 21 27.34 0.44 4.65
CA LYS A 21 25.96 0.62 4.21
C LYS A 21 25.75 -0.53 3.24
N GLU A 22 25.21 -1.63 3.73
CA GLU A 22 24.33 -2.44 2.90
C GLU A 22 23.33 -1.45 2.32
N GLU A 23 23.52 -1.07 1.05
CA GLU A 23 22.47 -0.46 0.26
C GLU A 23 21.36 -1.49 0.21
N SER A 24 20.48 -1.49 1.22
CA SER A 24 19.20 -2.15 1.12
C SER A 24 18.58 -1.57 -0.14
N HIS A 25 18.52 -2.37 -1.20
CA HIS A 25 17.78 -2.04 -2.42
C HIS A 25 16.26 -2.11 -2.14
N GLY A 26 15.83 -1.64 -0.97
CA GLY A 26 14.43 -1.53 -0.59
C GLY A 26 13.79 -0.43 -1.41
N MET A 27 12.57 -0.68 -1.88
CA MET A 27 11.79 0.34 -2.58
C MET A 27 11.67 1.61 -1.73
N GLU A 28 11.73 2.77 -2.37
CA GLU A 28 11.43 4.02 -1.70
C GLU A 28 9.92 4.07 -1.35
N PHE A 29 9.61 4.60 -0.17
CA PHE A 29 8.21 4.77 0.23
C PHE A 29 7.46 5.66 -0.77
N PRO A 30 6.30 5.22 -1.29
CA PRO A 30 5.62 5.91 -2.38
C PRO A 30 5.08 7.28 -1.95
N THR A 31 5.06 8.23 -2.89
CA THR A 31 4.34 9.49 -2.71
C THR A 31 2.85 9.21 -2.53
N ILE A 32 2.30 9.54 -1.37
CA ILE A 32 0.88 9.36 -1.08
C ILE A 32 0.11 10.51 -1.73
N ARG A 33 -0.70 10.20 -2.75
CA ARG A 33 -1.69 11.13 -3.30
C ARG A 33 -3.00 11.00 -2.52
N GLN A 34 -2.93 11.16 -1.20
CA GLN A 34 -4.14 11.25 -0.38
C GLN A 34 -4.62 12.70 -0.47
N GLU A 35 -5.52 12.98 -1.42
CA GLU A 35 -6.33 14.19 -1.27
C GLU A 35 -7.26 13.99 -0.06
N GLY A 36 -6.94 14.68 1.03
CA GLY A 36 -7.54 14.54 2.35
C GLY A 36 -9.07 14.52 2.36
N LYS A 37 -9.64 13.32 2.43
CA LYS A 37 -11.08 13.07 2.60
C LYS A 37 -11.42 12.20 3.80
N ALA A 38 -10.41 11.62 4.46
CA ALA A 38 -10.63 10.80 5.63
C ALA A 38 -10.69 11.66 6.90
N LYS A 39 -11.71 11.43 7.74
CA LYS A 39 -11.87 12.07 9.04
C LYS A 39 -11.49 11.06 10.12
N ILE A 40 -10.58 11.42 11.00
CA ILE A 40 -10.12 10.56 12.10
C ILE A 40 -10.58 11.15 13.43
N GLU A 41 -11.40 10.40 14.16
CA GLU A 41 -11.93 10.78 15.48
C GLU A 41 -12.09 9.53 16.35
N ASP A 42 -11.80 9.63 17.65
CA ASP A 42 -12.03 8.58 18.65
C ASP A 42 -11.47 7.18 18.30
N GLY A 43 -10.32 7.13 17.60
CA GLY A 43 -9.69 5.86 17.20
C GLY A 43 -10.29 5.24 15.94
N GLU A 44 -11.23 5.93 15.29
CA GLU A 44 -11.87 5.51 14.06
C GLU A 44 -11.46 6.41 12.89
N ILE A 45 -11.66 5.88 11.68
CA ILE A 45 -11.41 6.55 10.43
C ILE A 45 -12.64 6.45 9.54
N THR A 46 -13.16 7.61 9.15
CA THR A 46 -14.29 7.76 8.23
C THR A 46 -13.76 8.15 6.86
N PHE A 47 -14.11 7.42 5.81
CA PHE A 47 -13.64 7.67 4.44
C PHE A 47 -14.73 7.36 3.42
N THR A 48 -14.66 8.03 2.26
CA THR A 48 -15.58 7.80 1.14
C THR A 48 -14.87 7.07 0.01
N TRP A 49 -15.56 6.09 -0.56
CA TRP A 49 -15.09 5.34 -1.72
C TRP A 49 -16.22 5.09 -2.72
N ILE A 50 -15.87 4.73 -3.95
CA ILE A 50 -16.82 4.49 -5.03
C ILE A 50 -16.89 2.99 -5.30
N THR A 51 -18.08 2.41 -5.19
CA THR A 51 -18.34 0.99 -5.52
C THR A 51 -18.11 0.71 -6.99
N THR A 52 -18.09 -0.57 -7.38
CA THR A 52 -17.90 -0.96 -8.79
C THR A 52 -18.97 -0.36 -9.71
N LEU A 53 -20.18 -0.13 -9.19
CA LEU A 53 -21.29 0.50 -9.92
C LEU A 53 -21.29 2.04 -9.87
N GLY A 54 -20.19 2.66 -9.44
CA GLY A 54 -20.07 4.11 -9.43
C GLY A 54 -20.82 4.81 -8.30
N LYS A 55 -21.31 4.07 -7.29
CA LYS A 55 -22.04 4.67 -6.16
C LYS A 55 -21.05 5.08 -5.06
N PRO A 56 -21.09 6.32 -4.56
CA PRO A 56 -20.30 6.71 -3.40
C PRO A 56 -20.86 6.06 -2.12
N VAL A 57 -19.96 5.52 -1.31
CA VAL A 57 -20.24 4.92 0.00
C VAL A 57 -19.28 5.53 1.00
N THR A 58 -19.81 5.93 2.15
CA THR A 58 -19.01 6.40 3.29
C THR A 58 -19.01 5.33 4.36
N GLU A 59 -17.82 4.95 4.80
CA GLU A 59 -17.59 3.94 5.82
C GLU A 59 -16.85 4.55 7.01
N THR A 60 -17.16 4.06 8.20
CA THR A 60 -16.40 4.32 9.42
C THR A 60 -15.83 3.00 9.90
N LYS A 61 -14.51 2.94 10.07
CA LYS A 61 -13.77 1.73 10.45
C LYS A 61 -12.78 2.08 11.55
N PRO A 62 -12.32 1.11 12.36
CA PRO A 62 -11.23 1.37 13.31
C PRO A 62 -9.95 1.78 12.58
N LEU A 63 -9.15 2.64 13.21
CA LEU A 63 -7.75 2.81 12.82
C LEU A 63 -7.01 1.48 12.99
N LEU A 64 -6.29 1.09 11.95
CA LEU A 64 -5.45 -0.09 11.95
C LEU A 64 -4.08 0.25 12.54
N THR A 65 -3.52 -0.69 13.28
CA THR A 65 -2.10 -0.66 13.65
C THR A 65 -1.23 -0.97 12.42
N PRO A 66 0.06 -0.61 12.42
CA PRO A 66 0.97 -0.95 11.34
C PRO A 66 0.96 -2.44 10.98
N GLU A 67 0.98 -3.33 11.97
CA GLU A 67 0.96 -4.78 11.78
C GLU A 67 -0.34 -5.24 11.11
N LYS A 68 -1.46 -4.59 11.45
CA LYS A 68 -2.75 -4.93 10.85
C LYS A 68 -2.84 -4.44 9.41
N ILE A 69 -2.22 -3.31 9.08
CA ILE A 69 -2.07 -2.86 7.70
C ILE A 69 -1.27 -3.90 6.91
N VAL A 70 -0.12 -4.38 7.44
CA VAL A 70 0.66 -5.45 6.78
C VAL A 70 -0.19 -6.69 6.51
N GLN A 71 -0.96 -7.15 7.49
CA GLN A 71 -1.84 -8.32 7.32
C GLN A 71 -2.89 -8.12 6.23
N VAL A 72 -3.54 -6.94 6.20
CA VAL A 72 -4.57 -6.63 5.19
C VAL A 72 -3.95 -6.56 3.80
N THR A 73 -2.81 -5.90 3.66
CA THR A 73 -2.07 -5.79 2.39
C THR A 73 -1.64 -7.17 1.89
N LYS A 74 -1.04 -8.01 2.74
CA LYS A 74 -0.67 -9.40 2.39
C LYS A 74 -1.87 -10.23 1.95
N ALA A 75 -2.96 -10.21 2.72
CA ALA A 75 -4.16 -10.95 2.39
C ALA A 75 -4.77 -10.49 1.06
N ARG A 76 -4.72 -9.18 0.74
CA ARG A 76 -5.16 -8.67 -0.55
C ARG A 76 -4.26 -9.16 -1.68
N HIS A 77 -2.94 -9.08 -1.50
CA HIS A 77 -1.96 -9.54 -2.47
C HIS A 77 -2.16 -11.02 -2.83
N GLU A 78 -2.26 -11.88 -1.82
CA GLU A 78 -2.49 -13.32 -1.99
C GLU A 78 -3.79 -13.62 -2.76
N ARG A 79 -4.88 -12.93 -2.41
CA ARG A 79 -6.15 -13.07 -3.14
C ARG A 79 -5.97 -12.72 -4.61
N PHE A 80 -5.37 -11.57 -4.91
CA PHE A 80 -5.19 -11.12 -6.28
C PHE A 80 -4.34 -12.10 -7.10
N HIS A 81 -3.22 -12.59 -6.55
CA HIS A 81 -2.34 -13.55 -7.21
C HIS A 81 -2.98 -14.93 -7.43
N SER A 82 -3.99 -15.28 -6.64
CA SER A 82 -4.72 -16.55 -6.79
C SER A 82 -5.79 -16.52 -7.90
N MET A 83 -6.11 -15.35 -8.47
CA MET A 83 -7.21 -15.20 -9.42
C MET A 83 -6.75 -15.24 -10.88
N PRO A 84 -7.58 -15.79 -11.80
CA PRO A 84 -7.27 -15.82 -13.22
C PRO A 84 -7.27 -14.41 -13.85
N PRO A 85 -6.58 -14.23 -14.98
CA PRO A 85 -6.65 -12.98 -15.76
C PRO A 85 -8.09 -12.60 -16.09
N GLY A 86 -8.43 -11.32 -15.93
CA GLY A 86 -9.77 -10.78 -16.19
C GLY A 86 -10.70 -10.77 -14.98
N THR A 87 -10.29 -11.32 -13.84
CA THR A 87 -11.02 -11.16 -12.57
C THR A 87 -11.06 -9.68 -12.16
N ARG A 88 -12.25 -9.20 -11.77
CA ARG A 88 -12.41 -7.84 -11.22
C ARG A 88 -12.02 -7.82 -9.74
N GLU A 89 -11.60 -6.67 -9.25
CA GLU A 89 -11.51 -6.43 -7.80
C GLU A 89 -12.91 -6.46 -7.17
N SER A 90 -13.11 -7.21 -6.09
CA SER A 90 -14.35 -7.21 -5.33
C SER A 90 -14.55 -5.90 -4.57
N GLU A 91 -15.79 -5.68 -4.11
CA GLU A 91 -16.09 -4.57 -3.22
C GLU A 91 -15.26 -4.64 -1.92
N GLN A 92 -14.96 -5.83 -1.42
CA GLN A 92 -14.14 -5.98 -0.22
C GLN A 92 -12.68 -5.55 -0.48
N ALA A 93 -12.09 -5.96 -1.60
CA ALA A 93 -10.73 -5.55 -1.95
C ALA A 93 -10.63 -4.02 -2.21
N ARG A 94 -11.67 -3.42 -2.81
CA ARG A 94 -11.80 -1.96 -2.96
C ARG A 94 -11.90 -1.25 -1.60
N LEU A 95 -12.72 -1.79 -0.70
CA LEU A 95 -12.88 -1.29 0.66
C LEU A 95 -11.57 -1.38 1.44
N ASP A 96 -10.89 -2.53 1.42
CA ASP A 96 -9.59 -2.74 2.06
C ASP A 96 -8.56 -1.72 1.56
N ARG A 97 -8.49 -1.51 0.24
CA ARG A 97 -7.63 -0.49 -0.37
C ARG A 97 -7.92 0.89 0.20
N LYS A 98 -9.20 1.30 0.20
CA LYS A 98 -9.58 2.64 0.64
C LYS A 98 -9.49 2.84 2.14
N HIS A 99 -9.68 1.78 2.94
CA HIS A 99 -9.44 1.81 4.37
C HIS A 99 -7.97 2.00 4.67
N VAL A 100 -7.08 1.17 4.09
CA VAL A 100 -5.63 1.32 4.25
C VAL A 100 -5.18 2.69 3.75
N SER A 101 -5.56 3.08 2.53
CA SER A 101 -5.17 4.36 1.94
C SER A 101 -5.79 5.58 2.61
N ALA A 102 -6.61 5.43 3.65
CA ALA A 102 -7.10 6.55 4.44
C ALA A 102 -6.19 6.85 5.64
N HIS A 103 -5.33 5.91 6.04
CA HIS A 103 -4.51 6.06 7.24
C HIS A 103 -3.48 7.19 7.12
N PRO A 104 -3.09 7.83 8.25
CA PRO A 104 -2.03 8.82 8.26
C PRO A 104 -0.73 8.28 7.68
N GLU A 105 0.01 9.11 6.95
CA GLU A 105 1.31 8.76 6.36
C GLU A 105 2.26 8.14 7.39
N LYS A 106 2.31 8.67 8.61
CA LYS A 106 3.15 8.14 9.68
C LYS A 106 2.84 6.66 9.98
N THR A 107 1.57 6.28 9.99
CA THR A 107 1.14 4.89 10.22
C THR A 107 1.48 4.01 9.03
N LEU A 108 1.30 4.53 7.80
CA LEU A 108 1.62 3.81 6.57
C LEU A 108 3.13 3.58 6.42
N ARG A 109 3.98 4.55 6.79
CA ARG A 109 5.44 4.38 6.84
C ARG A 109 5.86 3.34 7.88
N ALA A 110 5.26 3.38 9.07
CA ALA A 110 5.53 2.36 10.08
C ALA A 110 5.13 0.95 9.61
N ALA A 111 4.05 0.82 8.81
CA ALA A 111 3.67 -0.45 8.20
C ALA A 111 4.66 -0.88 7.11
N TRP A 112 5.09 0.06 6.26
CA TRP A 112 6.07 -0.15 5.19
C TRP A 112 7.37 -0.76 5.68
N ASP A 113 7.89 -0.27 6.81
CA ASP A 113 9.13 -0.75 7.42
C ASP A 113 9.03 -2.21 7.92
N LEU A 114 7.80 -2.74 8.05
CA LEU A 114 7.52 -4.12 8.45
C LEU A 114 7.22 -5.06 7.27
N MET A 115 7.16 -4.52 6.04
CA MET A 115 6.76 -5.26 4.84
C MET A 115 7.99 -5.83 4.10
N ASP A 116 7.81 -7.01 3.51
CA ASP A 116 8.70 -7.52 2.47
C ASP A 116 8.45 -6.80 1.12
N GLU A 117 9.35 -6.98 0.15
CA GLU A 117 9.29 -6.29 -1.15
C GLU A 117 7.96 -6.53 -1.88
N ASP A 118 7.44 -7.77 -1.88
CA ASP A 118 6.17 -8.10 -2.52
C ASP A 118 5.00 -7.34 -1.88
N THR A 119 4.97 -7.27 -0.55
CA THR A 119 3.93 -6.54 0.18
C THR A 119 4.08 -5.01 0.01
N GLN A 120 5.31 -4.51 -0.08
CA GLN A 120 5.58 -3.09 -0.39
C GLN A 120 5.06 -2.72 -1.78
N MET A 121 5.26 -3.58 -2.78
CA MET A 121 4.72 -3.40 -4.13
C MET A 121 3.18 -3.32 -4.09
N GLU A 122 2.54 -4.23 -3.36
CA GLU A 122 1.10 -4.19 -3.15
C GLU A 122 0.64 -2.89 -2.49
N LEU A 123 1.33 -2.45 -1.43
CA LEU A 123 0.99 -1.20 -0.75
C LEU A 123 1.13 0.00 -1.69
N CYS A 124 2.17 0.06 -2.53
CA CYS A 124 2.30 1.09 -3.58
C CYS A 124 1.07 1.12 -4.48
N MET A 125 0.60 -0.05 -4.92
CA MET A 125 -0.58 -0.15 -5.77
C MET A 125 -1.88 0.19 -5.05
N MET A 126 -1.96 -0.05 -3.74
CA MET A 126 -3.11 0.37 -2.93
C MET A 126 -3.17 1.90 -2.73
N LEU A 127 -2.01 2.56 -2.65
CA LEU A 127 -1.89 4.00 -2.42
C LEU A 127 -1.95 4.83 -3.71
N ASP A 128 -1.70 4.23 -4.86
CA ASP A 128 -1.84 4.88 -6.16
C ASP A 128 -3.32 5.00 -6.56
N GLU A 129 -3.80 6.24 -6.70
CA GLU A 129 -5.17 6.55 -7.13
C GLU A 129 -5.47 6.11 -8.56
N SER A 130 -4.44 5.95 -9.39
CA SER A 130 -4.54 5.49 -10.78
C SER A 130 -4.39 3.98 -10.93
N SER A 131 -3.91 3.30 -9.88
CA SER A 131 -3.78 1.85 -9.85
C SER A 131 -5.17 1.21 -9.68
N HIS A 132 -5.72 0.81 -10.81
CA HIS A 132 -6.98 0.11 -10.88
C HIS A 132 -6.70 -1.37 -11.13
N TYR A 133 -6.66 -2.15 -10.05
CA TYR A 133 -6.92 -3.56 -10.18
C TYR A 133 -8.41 -3.74 -10.48
N GLY A 134 -8.72 -4.10 -11.71
CA GLY A 134 -10.10 -4.37 -12.12
C GLY A 134 -10.92 -3.15 -12.54
N ILE A 135 -12.05 -3.47 -13.18
CA ILE A 135 -12.89 -2.50 -13.85
C ILE A 135 -13.44 -1.48 -12.85
N SER A 136 -12.96 -0.25 -12.99
CA SER A 136 -13.36 0.90 -12.18
C SER A 136 -13.93 2.04 -13.03
N ASP A 137 -14.29 1.75 -14.27
CA ASP A 137 -14.84 2.72 -15.20
C ASP A 137 -16.38 2.64 -15.18
N PRO A 138 -17.08 3.70 -14.73
CA PRO A 138 -18.54 3.77 -14.79
C PRO A 138 -19.10 3.59 -16.19
N LYS A 139 -18.36 3.97 -17.25
CA LYS A 139 -18.75 3.71 -18.64
C LYS A 139 -18.68 2.22 -18.95
N TRP A 140 -17.58 1.56 -18.61
CA TRP A 140 -17.46 0.11 -18.77
C TRP A 140 -18.56 -0.63 -18.00
N ALA A 141 -18.81 -0.27 -16.74
CA ALA A 141 -19.84 -0.90 -15.91
C ALA A 141 -21.23 -0.76 -16.54
N LYS A 142 -21.54 0.41 -17.13
CA LYS A 142 -22.78 0.65 -17.86
C LYS A 142 -22.86 -0.15 -19.15
N GLU A 143 -21.77 -0.24 -19.93
CA GLU A 143 -21.69 -1.01 -21.18
C GLU A 143 -21.83 -2.52 -20.95
N HIS A 144 -21.40 -3.01 -19.80
CA HIS A 144 -21.39 -4.44 -19.46
C HIS A 144 -22.49 -4.84 -18.48
N GLN A 145 -23.44 -3.94 -18.16
CA GLN A 145 -24.53 -4.21 -17.22
C GLN A 145 -25.37 -5.43 -17.62
N GLY A 146 -25.56 -5.67 -18.92
CA GLY A 146 -26.27 -6.84 -19.44
C GLY A 146 -25.52 -8.19 -19.28
N LYS A 147 -24.24 -8.14 -18.90
CA LYS A 147 -23.38 -9.31 -18.66
C LYS A 147 -22.85 -9.34 -17.23
N ALA A 148 -23.44 -8.58 -16.30
CA ALA A 148 -22.94 -8.46 -14.93
C ALA A 148 -22.76 -9.82 -14.23
N SER A 149 -23.67 -10.78 -14.51
CA SER A 149 -23.60 -12.16 -14.01
C SER A 149 -22.39 -12.97 -14.50
N GLU A 150 -21.72 -12.52 -15.56
CA GLU A 150 -20.52 -13.18 -16.15
C GLU A 150 -19.22 -12.55 -15.65
N VAL A 151 -19.28 -11.40 -14.97
CA VAL A 151 -18.10 -10.65 -14.49
C VAL A 151 -17.82 -11.01 -13.03
N MET A 152 -16.90 -11.94 -12.83
CA MET A 152 -16.58 -12.48 -11.51
C MET A 152 -15.50 -11.66 -10.78
N GLY A 153 -15.76 -11.33 -9.51
CA GLY A 153 -14.80 -10.72 -8.58
C GLY A 153 -13.83 -11.72 -7.96
N ASP A 154 -12.77 -11.19 -7.33
CA ASP A 154 -11.80 -11.96 -6.54
C ASP A 154 -12.40 -12.62 -5.28
N ASP A 155 -13.64 -12.26 -4.94
CA ASP A 155 -14.47 -12.90 -3.92
C ASP A 155 -15.39 -14.00 -4.46
N GLY A 156 -15.27 -14.34 -5.75
CA GLY A 156 -16.12 -15.33 -6.42
C GLY A 156 -17.57 -14.89 -6.63
N LYS A 157 -17.88 -13.59 -6.47
CA LYS A 157 -19.21 -13.04 -6.73
C LYS A 157 -19.28 -12.32 -8.06
N ALA A 158 -20.40 -12.50 -8.76
CA ALA A 158 -20.68 -11.71 -9.96
C ALA A 158 -20.90 -10.22 -9.63
N LEU A 159 -20.90 -9.36 -10.65
CA LEU A 159 -21.17 -7.92 -10.53
C LEU A 159 -22.64 -7.62 -10.23
#